data_AF-A0A2E0M581-F1
#
_entry.id   AF-A0A2E0M581-F1
#
_cell.length_a   1.000
_cell.length_b   1.000
_cell.length_c   1.000
_cell.angle_alpha   90.00
_cell.angle_beta   90.00
_cell.angle_gamma   90.00
#
_symmetry.space_group_name_H-M   'P 1'
#
loop_
_entity.id
_entity.type
_entity.pdbx_description
1 polymer ?
#
loop_
_entity_poly.entity_id
_entity_poly.type
_entity_poly.pdbx_seq_one_letter_code
_entity_poly.pdbx_strand_id
1 'polypeptide(L)'
;MDKEPESGALIALPAAEFEALLERAAETGARRALHEVGLDGQDAAEDIRDLRSLLAGFRLAKQTAVQTAVRLITTGVLLALMAGIAIKLKLFGPTP
;
A
#
# COMPACT_ATOMS: atom_id res chain seq x y z
N MET A 1 -15.78 -47.63 18.78
CA MET A 1 -17.10 -47.33 18.17
C MET A 1 -17.10 -45.84 17.91
N ASP A 2 -16.58 -45.50 16.74
CA ASP A 2 -16.37 -44.14 16.26
C ASP A 2 -17.70 -43.38 16.23
N LYS A 3 -17.74 -42.20 16.85
CA LYS A 3 -18.87 -41.28 16.68
C LYS A 3 -18.72 -40.64 15.31
N GLU A 4 -19.41 -41.17 14.32
CA GLU A 4 -19.64 -40.46 13.08
C GLU A 4 -20.27 -39.10 13.39
N PRO A 5 -19.80 -38.00 12.77
CA PRO A 5 -20.42 -36.70 12.95
C PRO A 5 -21.84 -36.81 12.43
N GLU A 6 -22.83 -36.54 13.28
CA GLU A 6 -24.23 -36.49 12.87
C GLU A 6 -24.34 -35.49 11.71
N SER A 7 -24.45 -36.04 10.50
CA SER A 7 -24.62 -35.27 9.28
C SER A 7 -25.86 -34.41 9.47
N GLY A 8 -25.65 -33.09 9.53
CA GLY A 8 -26.60 -32.15 10.11
C GLY A 8 -28.02 -32.35 9.61
N ALA A 9 -28.97 -32.41 10.54
CA ALA A 9 -30.39 -32.47 10.21
C ALA A 9 -30.74 -31.36 9.21
N LEU A 10 -31.26 -31.75 8.04
CA LEU A 10 -31.72 -30.80 7.03
C LEU A 10 -32.93 -30.05 7.57
N ILE A 11 -32.79 -28.75 7.79
CA ILE A 11 -33.86 -27.87 8.26
C ILE A 11 -34.50 -27.18 7.04
N ALA A 12 -35.80 -27.40 6.83
CA ALA A 12 -36.56 -26.69 5.82
C ALA A 12 -37.01 -25.34 6.38
N LEU A 13 -36.60 -24.26 5.73
CA LEU A 13 -36.96 -22.89 6.08
C LEU A 13 -37.78 -22.26 4.94
N PRO A 14 -38.80 -21.44 5.24
CA PRO A 14 -39.44 -20.59 4.25
C PRO A 14 -38.40 -19.66 3.59
N ALA A 15 -38.54 -19.41 2.28
CA ALA A 15 -37.57 -18.62 1.51
C ALA A 15 -37.29 -17.24 2.14
N ALA A 16 -38.34 -16.54 2.58
CA ALA A 16 -38.21 -15.23 3.21
C ALA A 16 -37.40 -15.27 4.52
N GLU A 17 -37.54 -16.35 5.30
CA GLU A 17 -36.85 -16.52 6.57
C GLU A 17 -35.36 -16.87 6.35
N PHE A 18 -35.08 -17.67 5.30
CA PHE A 18 -33.73 -17.96 4.86
C PHE A 18 -33.01 -16.71 4.34
N GLU A 19 -33.67 -15.90 3.51
CA GLU A 19 -33.12 -14.62 3.02
C GLU A 19 -32.81 -13.67 4.18
N ALA A 20 -33.71 -13.53 5.15
CA ALA A 20 -33.47 -12.70 6.33
C ALA A 20 -32.29 -13.20 7.19
N LEU A 21 -32.11 -14.52 7.30
CA LEU A 21 -30.97 -15.13 7.97
C LEU A 21 -29.66 -14.83 7.23
N LEU A 22 -29.65 -14.97 5.90
CA LEU A 22 -28.49 -14.66 5.06
C LEU A 22 -28.12 -13.18 5.15
N GLU A 23 -29.10 -12.28 5.09
CA GLU A 23 -28.87 -10.83 5.18
C GLU A 23 -28.24 -10.45 6.53
N ARG A 24 -28.78 -10.97 7.63
CA ARG A 24 -28.20 -10.75 8.97
C ARG A 24 -26.79 -11.33 9.11
N ALA A 25 -26.55 -12.52 8.57
CA ALA A 25 -25.22 -13.13 8.59
C ALA A 25 -24.22 -12.30 7.78
N ALA A 26 -24.62 -11.81 6.60
CA ALA A 26 -23.82 -10.95 5.76
C ALA A 26 -23.54 -9.60 6.42
N GLU A 27 -24.55 -8.95 7.00
CA GLU A 27 -24.40 -7.68 7.73
C GLU A 27 -23.45 -7.85 8.92
N THR A 28 -23.64 -8.91 9.72
CA THR A 28 -22.79 -9.20 10.88
C THR A 28 -21.35 -9.47 10.46
N GLY A 29 -21.15 -10.25 9.39
CA GLY A 29 -19.83 -10.53 8.83
C GLY A 29 -19.16 -9.28 8.29
N ALA A 30 -19.89 -8.44 7.55
CA ALA A 30 -19.39 -7.18 7.02
C ALA A 30 -18.99 -6.21 8.15
N ARG A 31 -19.85 -6.05 9.16
CA ARG A 31 -19.56 -5.20 10.32
C ARG A 31 -18.35 -5.68 11.10
N ARG A 32 -18.20 -6.99 11.29
CA ARG A 32 -17.03 -7.60 11.93
C ARG A 32 -15.75 -7.34 11.13
N ALA A 33 -15.79 -7.57 9.82
CA ALA A 33 -14.65 -7.33 8.95
C ALA A 33 -14.22 -5.85 8.97
N LEU A 34 -15.18 -4.92 8.90
CA LEU A 34 -14.92 -3.48 9.00
C LEU A 34 -14.31 -3.11 10.35
N HIS A 35 -14.83 -3.66 11.46
CA HIS A 35 -14.26 -3.44 12.78
C HIS A 35 -12.84 -4.00 12.92
N GLU A 36 -12.56 -5.19 12.37
CA GLU A 36 -11.21 -5.80 12.41
C GLU A 36 -10.16 -4.97 11.68
N VAL A 37 -10.56 -4.19 10.66
CA VAL A 37 -9.69 -3.24 9.97
C VAL A 37 -9.80 -1.78 10.48
N GLY A 38 -10.56 -1.54 11.55
CA GLY A 38 -10.74 -0.22 12.17
C GLY A 38 -11.59 0.77 11.36
N LEU A 39 -12.47 0.26 10.48
CA LEU A 39 -13.36 1.02 9.61
C LEU A 39 -14.84 0.99 10.07
N ASP A 40 -15.07 0.87 11.36
CA ASP A 40 -16.40 0.83 11.99
C ASP A 40 -16.89 2.20 12.52
N GLY A 41 -16.02 3.22 12.48
CA GLY A 41 -16.34 4.60 12.85
C GLY A 41 -17.16 5.37 11.81
N GLN A 42 -17.86 6.42 12.24
CA GLN A 42 -18.67 7.29 11.35
C GLN A 42 -17.81 8.02 10.31
N ASP A 43 -16.57 8.33 10.66
CA ASP A 43 -15.62 9.07 9.83
C ASP A 43 -14.79 8.16 8.90
N ALA A 44 -14.93 6.82 9.02
CA ALA A 44 -14.10 5.85 8.30
C ALA A 44 -14.17 6.00 6.77
N ALA A 45 -15.33 6.37 6.23
CA ALA A 45 -15.50 6.60 4.80
C ALA A 45 -14.77 7.86 4.30
N GLU A 46 -14.65 8.89 5.14
CA GLU A 46 -13.94 10.13 4.85
C GLU A 46 -12.43 9.90 4.96
N ASP A 47 -11.97 9.25 6.04
CA ASP A 47 -10.56 8.90 6.24
C ASP A 47 -9.97 8.07 5.09
N ILE A 48 -10.71 7.07 4.59
CA ILE A 48 -10.27 6.27 3.41
C ILE A 48 -10.12 7.16 2.17
N ARG A 49 -11.03 8.11 1.98
CA ARG A 49 -11.03 9.01 0.83
C ARG A 49 -9.83 9.95 0.89
N ASP A 50 -9.52 10.43 2.07
CA ASP A 50 -8.36 11.28 2.34
C ASP A 50 -7.05 10.51 2.18
N LEU A 51 -6.93 9.31 2.74
CA LEU A 51 -5.76 8.44 2.53
C LEU A 51 -5.53 8.15 1.03
N ARG A 52 -6.61 7.93 0.26
CA ARG A 52 -6.50 7.75 -1.20
C ARG A 52 -5.99 9.02 -1.87
N SER A 53 -6.47 10.18 -1.46
CA SER A 53 -6.01 11.48 -1.95
C SER A 53 -4.53 11.71 -1.63
N LEU A 54 -4.11 11.46 -0.39
CA LEU A 54 -2.72 11.55 0.05
C LEU A 54 -1.81 10.57 -0.69
N LEU A 55 -2.27 9.34 -0.92
CA LEU A 55 -1.51 8.33 -1.65
C LEU A 55 -1.34 8.71 -3.13
N ALA A 56 -2.34 9.37 -3.72
CA ALA A 56 -2.22 9.93 -5.07
C ALA A 56 -1.14 11.04 -5.09
N GLY A 57 -1.15 11.95 -4.11
CA GLY A 57 -0.11 12.97 -3.94
C GLY A 57 1.29 12.39 -3.69
N PHE A 58 1.39 11.33 -2.87
CA PHE A 58 2.66 10.69 -2.54
C PHE A 58 3.30 10.01 -3.76
N ARG A 59 2.52 9.40 -4.65
CA ARG A 59 3.05 8.82 -5.89
C ARG A 59 3.72 9.87 -6.77
N LEU A 60 3.08 11.04 -6.90
CA LEU A 60 3.64 12.17 -7.65
C LEU A 60 4.91 12.71 -6.96
N ALA A 61 4.88 12.90 -5.65
CA ALA A 61 6.03 13.37 -4.88
C ALA A 61 7.23 12.40 -4.99
N LYS A 62 6.97 11.09 -4.90
CA LYS A 62 8.01 10.05 -5.03
C LYS A 62 8.70 10.12 -6.39
N GLN A 63 7.94 10.30 -7.48
CA GLN A 63 8.52 10.39 -8.82
C GLN A 63 9.48 11.59 -8.94
N THR A 64 9.06 12.76 -8.44
CA THR A 64 9.90 13.98 -8.44
C THR A 64 11.12 13.82 -7.54
N ALA A 65 10.96 13.22 -6.37
CA ALA A 65 12.06 12.97 -5.43
C ALA A 65 13.11 12.04 -6.03
N VAL A 66 12.70 10.93 -6.64
CA VAL A 66 13.61 10.00 -7.32
C VAL A 66 14.32 10.69 -8.49
N GLN A 67 13.61 11.46 -9.31
CA GLN A 67 14.22 12.20 -10.41
C GLN A 67 15.29 13.19 -9.92
N THR A 68 15.01 13.89 -8.82
CA THR A 68 15.94 14.85 -8.22
C THR A 68 17.15 14.15 -7.64
N ALA A 69 16.94 13.04 -6.92
CA ALA A 69 18.02 12.22 -6.37
C ALA A 69 18.94 11.70 -7.48
N VAL A 70 18.39 11.13 -8.56
CA VAL A 70 19.17 10.68 -9.72
C VAL A 70 19.95 11.84 -10.32
N ARG A 71 19.32 12.99 -10.53
CA ARG A 71 20.00 14.17 -11.09
C ARG A 71 21.15 14.65 -10.21
N LEU A 72 20.97 14.70 -8.89
CA LEU A 72 22.02 15.08 -7.95
C LEU A 72 23.17 14.07 -7.97
N ILE A 73 22.87 12.77 -7.98
CA ILE A 73 23.88 11.71 -8.07
C ILE A 73 24.67 11.85 -9.38
N THR A 74 24.00 11.97 -10.53
CA THR A 74 24.67 12.14 -11.82
C THR A 74 25.54 13.39 -11.86
N THR A 75 25.01 14.52 -11.36
CA THR A 75 25.76 15.78 -11.31
C THR A 75 26.98 15.66 -10.40
N GLY A 76 26.83 15.03 -9.23
CA GLY A 76 27.91 14.78 -8.29
C GLY A 76 29.00 13.88 -8.88
N VAL A 77 28.61 12.81 -9.58
CA VAL A 77 29.55 11.91 -10.28
C VAL A 77 30.32 12.66 -11.37
N LEU A 78 29.63 13.43 -12.21
CA LEU A 78 30.28 14.22 -13.26
C LEU A 78 31.28 15.25 -12.70
N LEU A 79 30.89 15.95 -11.63
CA LEU A 79 31.77 16.90 -10.93
C LEU A 79 32.99 16.19 -10.33
N ALA A 80 32.79 15.02 -9.70
CA ALA A 80 33.88 14.23 -9.14
C ALA A 80 34.86 13.75 -10.23
N LEU A 81 34.35 13.31 -11.39
CA LEU A 81 35.18 12.92 -12.53
C LEU A 81 35.99 14.09 -13.08
N MET A 82 35.36 15.26 -13.28
CA MET A 82 36.05 16.47 -13.74
C MET A 82 37.14 16.90 -12.75
N ALA A 83 36.84 16.90 -11.46
CA ALA A 83 37.83 17.22 -10.41
C ALA A 83 38.99 16.21 -10.40
N GLY A 84 38.70 14.91 -10.51
CA GLY A 84 39.72 13.86 -10.58
C GLY A 84 40.65 14.00 -11.78
N ILE A 85 40.10 14.30 -12.97
CA ILE A 85 40.88 14.56 -14.18
C ILE A 85 41.74 15.82 -14.00
N ALA A 86 41.19 16.91 -13.46
CA ALA A 86 41.94 18.14 -13.23
C ALA A 86 43.12 17.95 -12.27
N ILE A 87 42.94 17.18 -11.18
CA ILE A 87 44.01 16.83 -10.26
C ILE A 87 45.06 15.97 -10.97
N LYS A 88 44.65 14.94 -11.72
CA LYS A 88 45.57 14.09 -12.48
C LYS A 88 46.36 14.90 -13.51
N LEU A 89 45.71 15.75 -14.30
CA LEU A 89 46.38 16.60 -15.29
C LEU A 89 47.29 17.66 -14.67
N LYS A 90 46.95 18.21 -13.50
CA LYS A 90 47.85 19.12 -12.76
C LYS A 90 49.06 18.39 -12.18
N LEU A 91 48.90 17.12 -11.82
CA LEU A 91 49.98 16.26 -11.32
C LEU A 91 50.89 15.72 -12.44
N PHE A 92 50.35 15.51 -13.64
CA PHE A 92 51.05 15.00 -14.83
C PHE A 92 51.26 16.05 -15.94
N GLY A 93 51.03 17.33 -15.65
CA GLY A 93 51.21 18.42 -16.61
C GLY A 93 52.69 18.68 -16.88
N PRO A 94 53.06 19.08 -18.11
CA PRO A 94 54.46 19.20 -18.50
C PRO A 94 55.13 20.31 -17.70
N THR A 95 56.08 19.93 -16.85
CA THR A 95 57.19 20.83 -16.48
C THR A 95 57.90 21.25 -17.77
N PRO A 96 58.18 22.55 -17.97
CA PRO A 96 58.89 23.01 -19.17
C PRO A 96 60.26 22.34 -19.33
#